data_AF-A0A0R3DN00-F1
#
_entry.id   AF-A0A0R3DN00-F1
#
_cell.length_a   1.000
_cell.length_b   1.000
_cell.length_c   1.000
_cell.angle_alpha   90.00
_cell.angle_beta   90.00
_cell.angle_gamma   90.00
#
_symmetry.space_group_name_H-M   'P 1'
#
loop_
_entity.id
_entity.type
_entity.pdbx_description
1 polymer ?
#
loop_
_entity_poly.entity_id
_entity_poly.type
_entity_poly.pdbx_seq_one_letter_code
_entity_poly.pdbx_strand_id
1 'polypeptide(L)'
;MKDTAHRTVARIATVAVLTVALAATVRAADDSNGNPLQAQIDHGKSTYAEKCSHCHGPNLMNSGTITPDLRAFPDDRTRFVTTVKNGKNNKMPPWGDILSDDDIGNLWAFISSRRKP
;
A
#
# COMPACT_ATOMS: atom_id res chain seq x y z
N MET A 1 26.51 -67.64 44.81
CA MET A 1 27.28 -66.80 43.88
C MET A 1 26.40 -65.59 43.61
N LYS A 2 26.87 -64.39 43.94
CA LYS A 2 26.09 -63.14 44.04
C LYS A 2 25.88 -62.56 42.65
N ASP A 3 24.65 -62.23 42.27
CA ASP A 3 24.38 -61.30 41.16
C ASP A 3 23.37 -60.22 41.58
N THR A 4 23.97 -59.15 42.10
CA THR A 4 23.69 -57.73 41.94
C THR A 4 22.25 -57.29 41.60
N ALA A 5 21.57 -56.84 42.65
CA ALA A 5 20.41 -55.96 42.60
C ALA A 5 20.76 -54.63 41.89
N HIS A 6 20.08 -54.35 40.78
CA HIS A 6 20.04 -53.01 40.18
C HIS A 6 18.84 -52.24 40.73
N ARG A 7 19.16 -51.24 41.55
CA ARG A 7 18.36 -50.03 41.80
C ARG A 7 18.04 -49.39 40.42
N THR A 8 16.96 -48.65 40.15
CA THR A 8 16.64 -47.34 40.73
C THR A 8 15.42 -46.79 39.96
N VAL A 9 14.36 -46.43 40.69
CA VAL A 9 13.53 -45.23 40.54
C VAL A 9 12.74 -44.99 39.23
N ALA A 10 11.43 -45.16 39.35
CA ALA A 10 10.41 -44.49 38.55
C ALA A 10 10.48 -42.96 38.72
N ARG A 11 10.49 -42.19 37.62
CA ARG A 11 10.04 -40.78 37.60
C ARG A 11 9.38 -40.43 36.26
N ILE A 12 8.05 -40.39 36.32
CA ILE A 12 7.14 -39.33 35.84
C ILE A 12 7.39 -38.79 34.43
N ALA A 13 6.47 -39.17 33.54
CA ALA A 13 6.22 -38.49 32.27
C ALA A 13 5.82 -37.02 32.52
N THR A 14 6.50 -36.08 31.87
CA THR A 14 5.93 -34.79 31.51
C THR A 14 6.50 -34.35 30.16
N VAL A 15 5.62 -34.38 29.17
CA VAL A 15 5.83 -33.84 27.83
C VAL A 15 5.81 -32.31 27.95
N ALA A 16 6.84 -31.63 27.47
CA ALA A 16 6.77 -30.22 27.14
C ALA A 16 7.64 -29.97 25.90
N VAL A 17 7.03 -30.21 24.74
CA VAL A 17 7.55 -29.82 23.44
C VAL A 17 7.74 -28.31 23.46
N LEU A 18 8.99 -27.83 23.35
CA LEU A 18 9.31 -26.43 23.14
C LEU A 18 8.85 -26.01 21.74
N THR A 19 7.59 -25.61 21.60
CA THR A 19 7.15 -24.83 20.43
C THR A 19 7.52 -23.37 20.67
N VAL A 20 8.68 -22.95 20.16
CA VAL A 20 8.96 -21.52 19.98
C VAL A 20 8.05 -21.02 18.85
N ALA A 21 6.83 -20.63 19.20
CA ALA A 21 5.97 -19.88 18.30
C ALA A 21 6.58 -18.49 18.13
N LEU A 22 7.29 -18.29 17.02
CA LEU A 22 7.75 -16.99 16.57
C LEU A 22 6.52 -16.17 16.17
N ALA A 23 5.86 -15.54 17.15
CA ALA A 23 4.90 -14.49 16.91
C ALA A 23 5.67 -13.26 16.40
N ALA A 24 6.06 -13.31 15.12
CA ALA A 24 6.40 -12.11 14.39
C ALA A 24 5.13 -11.25 14.41
N THR A 25 5.16 -10.21 15.24
CA THR A 25 4.18 -9.15 15.24
C THR A 25 4.12 -8.59 13.83
N VAL A 26 3.09 -8.99 13.09
CA VAL A 26 2.67 -8.28 11.89
C VAL A 26 2.43 -6.86 12.37
N ARG A 27 3.35 -5.94 12.05
CA ARG A 27 3.05 -4.53 12.07
C ARG A 27 1.99 -4.33 11.00
N ALA A 28 0.73 -4.43 11.40
CA ALA A 28 -0.33 -3.78 10.68
C ALA A 28 0.03 -2.29 10.69
N ALA A 29 0.53 -1.78 9.57
CA ALA A 29 0.14 -0.44 9.16
C ALA A 29 -1.39 -0.52 8.96
N ASP A 30 -2.21 0.41 9.42
CA ASP A 30 -2.00 1.82 9.62
C ASP A 30 -3.06 2.33 10.60
N ASP A 31 -2.70 3.30 11.42
CA ASP A 31 -3.61 4.07 12.27
C ASP A 31 -4.43 5.02 11.39
N SER A 32 -5.39 4.48 10.64
CA SER A 32 -6.52 5.27 10.14
C SER A 32 -7.47 5.58 11.31
N ASN A 33 -6.97 6.33 12.30
CA ASN A 33 -7.79 6.89 13.36
C ASN A 33 -8.65 8.02 12.77
N GLY A 34 -9.74 7.65 12.11
CA GLY A 34 -10.90 8.50 11.83
C GLY A 34 -10.71 9.71 10.91
N ASN A 35 -9.53 9.98 10.35
CA ASN A 35 -9.32 11.10 9.42
C ASN A 35 -9.79 10.71 8.00
N PRO A 36 -10.95 11.23 7.52
CA PRO A 36 -11.48 10.84 6.22
C PRO A 36 -10.59 11.30 5.05
N LEU A 37 -9.83 12.39 5.22
CA LEU A 37 -8.91 12.88 4.20
C LEU A 37 -7.71 11.93 4.03
N GLN A 38 -7.18 11.40 5.14
CA GLN A 38 -6.07 10.46 5.08
C GLN A 38 -6.49 9.16 4.37
N ALA A 39 -7.68 8.64 4.68
CA ALA A 39 -8.24 7.49 3.99
C ALA A 39 -8.39 7.71 2.48
N GLN A 40 -8.84 8.90 2.05
CA GLN A 40 -8.91 9.26 0.62
C GLN A 40 -7.53 9.31 -0.04
N ILE A 41 -6.54 9.89 0.64
CA ILE A 41 -5.15 9.94 0.16
C ILE A 41 -4.58 8.53 0.00
N ASP A 42 -4.80 7.64 0.97
CA ASP A 42 -4.28 6.28 0.94
C ASP A 42 -4.96 5.43 -0.14
N HIS A 43 -6.27 5.59 -0.32
CA HIS A 43 -6.98 4.99 -1.44
C HIS A 43 -6.43 5.50 -2.78
N GLY A 44 -6.29 6.81 -2.92
CA GLY A 44 -5.74 7.43 -4.13
C GLY A 44 -4.32 6.97 -4.43
N LYS A 45 -3.50 6.77 -3.40
CA LYS A 45 -2.15 6.23 -3.52
C LYS A 45 -2.16 4.79 -4.04
N SER A 46 -3.08 3.94 -3.55
CA SER A 46 -3.22 2.55 -4.05
C SER A 46 -3.66 2.54 -5.51
N THR A 47 -4.73 3.27 -5.85
CA THR A 47 -5.22 3.39 -7.22
C THR A 47 -4.12 3.91 -8.16
N TYR A 48 -3.37 4.92 -7.73
CA TYR A 48 -2.25 5.46 -8.49
C TYR A 48 -1.16 4.41 -8.73
N ALA A 49 -0.79 3.66 -7.69
CA ALA A 49 0.22 2.61 -7.79
C ALA A 49 -0.18 1.54 -8.82
N GLU A 50 -1.45 1.13 -8.82
CA GLU A 50 -1.95 0.08 -9.71
C GLU A 50 -2.14 0.53 -11.16
N LYS A 51 -2.62 1.76 -11.38
CA LYS A 51 -3.10 2.19 -12.71
C LYS A 51 -2.23 3.24 -13.38
N CYS A 52 -1.56 4.10 -12.61
CA CYS A 52 -0.94 5.31 -13.13
C CYS A 52 0.59 5.26 -13.09
N SER A 53 1.15 4.56 -12.09
CA SER A 53 2.58 4.57 -11.77
C SER A 53 3.48 4.03 -12.90
N HIS A 54 2.95 3.16 -13.75
CA HIS A 54 3.71 2.61 -14.87
C HIS A 54 4.20 3.69 -15.85
N CYS A 55 3.40 4.74 -16.05
CA CYS A 55 3.73 5.85 -16.95
C CYS A 55 4.21 7.10 -16.21
N HIS A 56 3.66 7.37 -15.03
CA HIS A 56 3.96 8.58 -14.23
C HIS A 56 5.01 8.37 -13.14
N GLY A 57 5.55 7.14 -13.05
CA GLY A 57 6.55 6.74 -12.07
C GLY A 57 5.99 6.54 -10.66
N PRO A 58 6.74 5.90 -9.77
CA PRO A 58 6.33 5.73 -8.38
C PRO A 58 6.26 7.08 -7.66
N ASN A 59 5.31 7.22 -6.73
CA ASN A 59 5.17 8.42 -5.90
C ASN A 59 5.07 9.74 -6.68
N LEU A 60 4.43 9.73 -7.87
CA LEU A 60 4.26 10.91 -8.75
C LEU A 60 5.56 11.41 -9.40
N MET A 61 6.68 10.71 -9.22
CA MET A 61 8.00 11.15 -9.66
C MET A 61 8.33 10.59 -11.03
N ASN A 62 8.52 11.49 -12.00
CA ASN A 62 9.09 11.15 -13.30
C ASN A 62 10.14 12.19 -13.70
N SER A 63 11.14 11.79 -14.50
CA SER A 63 12.19 12.67 -15.01
C SER A 63 11.70 13.64 -16.10
N GLY A 64 10.44 13.51 -16.55
CA GLY A 64 9.83 14.40 -17.54
C GLY A 64 9.99 13.95 -18.99
N THR A 65 10.71 12.86 -19.28
CA THR A 65 10.97 12.40 -20.65
C THR A 65 9.77 11.72 -21.32
N ILE A 66 8.94 10.99 -20.56
CA ILE A 66 7.76 10.28 -21.09
C ILE A 66 6.47 10.96 -20.62
N THR A 67 6.39 11.31 -19.34
CA THR A 67 5.27 12.05 -18.74
C THR A 67 5.80 13.10 -17.76
N PRO A 68 5.05 14.17 -17.49
CA PRO A 68 5.46 15.19 -16.53
C PRO A 68 5.58 14.63 -15.11
N ASP A 69 6.46 15.23 -14.30
CA ASP A 69 6.47 15.07 -12.84
C ASP A 69 5.15 15.62 -12.28
N LEU A 70 4.29 14.73 -11.79
CA LEU A 70 2.95 15.12 -11.36
C LEU A 70 2.98 15.92 -10.05
N ARG A 71 4.11 15.98 -9.33
CA ARG A 71 4.27 16.87 -8.16
C ARG A 71 4.28 18.35 -8.55
N ALA A 72 4.55 18.66 -9.82
CA ALA A 72 4.47 20.00 -10.38
C ALA A 72 3.13 20.26 -11.09
N PHE A 73 2.16 19.35 -11.00
CA PHE A 73 0.85 19.57 -11.58
C PHE A 73 0.14 20.73 -10.84
N PRO A 74 -0.41 21.72 -11.57
CA PRO A 74 -1.03 22.91 -10.96
C PRO A 74 -2.23 22.53 -10.09
N ASP A 75 -2.63 23.43 -9.19
CA ASP A 75 -3.85 23.27 -8.39
C ASP A 75 -5.12 23.52 -9.23
N ASP A 76 -5.32 22.69 -10.24
CA ASP A 76 -6.41 22.75 -11.21
C ASP A 76 -7.12 21.39 -11.26
N ARG A 77 -8.07 21.21 -10.34
CA ARG A 77 -8.85 19.97 -10.20
C ARG A 77 -9.69 19.69 -11.45
N THR A 78 -10.23 20.73 -12.08
CA THR A 78 -11.07 20.57 -13.29
C THR A 78 -10.24 19.98 -14.42
N ARG A 79 -9.06 20.56 -14.71
CA ARG A 79 -8.14 20.02 -15.71
C ARG A 79 -7.71 18.60 -15.37
N PHE A 80 -7.46 18.31 -14.09
CA PHE A 80 -7.13 16.96 -13.66
C PHE A 80 -8.24 15.96 -13.99
N VAL A 81 -9.47 16.23 -13.53
CA VAL A 81 -10.62 15.34 -13.74
C VAL A 81 -10.89 15.13 -15.23
N THR A 82 -10.91 16.20 -16.03
CA THR A 82 -11.11 16.10 -17.48
C THR A 82 -10.01 15.25 -18.15
N THR A 83 -8.75 15.45 -17.76
CA THR A 83 -7.61 14.70 -18.31
C THR A 83 -7.67 13.22 -17.93
N VAL A 84 -8.02 12.89 -16.70
CA VAL A 84 -8.14 11.49 -16.25
C VAL A 84 -9.32 10.80 -16.90
N LYS A 85 -10.49 11.44 -16.95
CA LYS A 85 -11.69 10.86 -17.56
C LYS A 85 -11.50 10.62 -19.05
N ASN A 86 -11.01 11.62 -19.78
CA ASN A 86 -10.98 11.60 -21.24
C ASN A 86 -9.64 11.15 -21.84
N GLY A 87 -8.62 10.95 -21.01
CA GLY A 87 -7.26 10.72 -21.48
C GLY A 87 -6.63 11.96 -22.10
N LYS A 88 -5.44 11.80 -22.70
CA LYS A 88 -4.70 12.91 -23.31
C LYS A 88 -3.80 12.47 -24.45
N ASN A 89 -3.91 13.17 -25.59
CA ASN A 89 -3.02 13.09 -26.75
C ASN A 89 -2.76 11.66 -27.26
N ASN A 90 -3.69 10.73 -27.10
CA ASN A 90 -3.53 9.30 -27.40
C ASN A 90 -2.36 8.61 -26.68
N LYS A 91 -1.79 9.24 -25.64
CA LYS A 91 -0.68 8.71 -24.83
C LYS A 91 -1.10 8.35 -23.41
N MET A 92 -2.08 9.09 -22.88
CA MET A 92 -2.73 8.77 -21.63
C MET A 92 -4.11 8.19 -21.95
N PRO A 93 -4.41 6.94 -21.56
CA PRO A 93 -5.71 6.34 -21.83
C PRO A 93 -6.83 7.05 -21.05
N PRO A 94 -8.08 7.03 -21.55
CA PRO A 94 -9.24 7.48 -20.80
C PRO A 94 -9.57 6.50 -19.68
N TRP A 95 -9.88 7.02 -18.50
CA TRP A 95 -10.23 6.21 -17.33
C TRP A 95 -11.68 6.37 -16.89
N GLY A 96 -12.48 7.21 -17.56
CA GLY A 96 -13.85 7.54 -17.16
C GLY A 96 -14.81 6.35 -17.10
N ASP A 97 -14.55 5.29 -17.87
CA ASP A 97 -15.36 4.06 -17.87
C ASP A 97 -14.85 2.98 -16.90
N ILE A 98 -13.70 3.23 -16.26
CA ILE A 98 -12.99 2.25 -15.41
C ILE A 98 -12.97 2.71 -13.95
N LEU A 99 -12.73 4.01 -13.73
CA LEU A 99 -12.63 4.62 -12.41
C LEU A 99 -13.92 5.37 -12.10
N SER A 100 -14.43 5.19 -10.88
CA SER A 100 -15.54 5.98 -10.39
C SER A 100 -15.13 7.44 -10.14
N ASP A 101 -16.11 8.33 -9.98
CA ASP A 101 -15.84 9.74 -9.63
C ASP A 101 -15.14 9.85 -8.26
N ASP A 102 -15.44 8.94 -7.34
CA ASP A 102 -14.79 8.85 -6.03
C ASP A 102 -13.33 8.40 -6.16
N ASP A 103 -13.04 7.42 -7.03
CA ASP A 103 -11.65 7.01 -7.31
C ASP A 103 -10.82 8.16 -7.88
N ILE A 104 -11.39 8.92 -8.82
CA ILE A 104 -10.76 10.10 -9.40
C ILE A 104 -10.59 11.19 -8.33
N GLY A 105 -11.57 11.35 -7.43
CA GLY A 105 -11.46 12.22 -6.25
C GLY A 105 -10.31 11.82 -5.33
N ASN A 106 -10.17 10.53 -5.03
CA ASN A 106 -9.11 9.97 -4.20
C ASN A 106 -7.73 10.18 -4.86
N LEU A 107 -7.62 9.95 -6.17
CA LEU A 107 -6.40 10.25 -6.94
C LEU A 107 -6.02 11.74 -6.84
N TRP A 108 -7.00 12.64 -6.92
CA TRP A 108 -6.76 14.07 -6.75
C TRP A 108 -6.24 14.41 -5.35
N ALA A 109 -6.82 13.81 -4.31
CA ALA A 109 -6.37 13.99 -2.93
C ALA A 109 -4.90 13.55 -2.76
N PHE A 110 -4.55 12.38 -3.31
CA PHE A 110 -3.17 11.88 -3.29
C PHE A 110 -2.21 12.84 -4.00
N ILE A 111 -2.52 13.28 -5.23
CA ILE A 111 -1.65 14.20 -6.00
C ILE A 111 -1.47 15.53 -5.27
N SER A 112 -2.58 16.09 -4.75
CA SER A 112 -2.57 17.37 -4.05
C SER A 112 -1.71 17.33 -2.78
N SER A 113 -1.75 16.22 -2.03
CA SER A 113 -0.94 16.04 -0.80
C SER A 113 0.58 15.97 -1.05
N ARG A 114 1.02 15.84 -2.31
CA ARG A 114 2.42 15.65 -2.70
C ARG A 114 2.93 16.74 -3.64
N ARG A 115 2.12 17.78 -3.87
CA ARG A 115 2.46 18.92 -4.73
C ARG A 115 3.65 19.67 -4.13
N LYS A 116 4.62 20.04 -4.98
CA LYS A 116 5.70 20.95 -4.58
C LYS A 116 5.15 22.37 -4.55
N PRO A 117 5.53 23.19 -3.54
CA PRO A 117 5.19 24.61 -3.53
C PRO A 117 5.80 25.34 -4.73
#